data_AF-A0A506QP69-F1
#
_entry.id   AF-A0A506QP69-F1
#
_cell.length_a   1.000
_cell.length_b   1.000
_cell.length_c   1.000
_cell.angle_alpha   90.00
_cell.angle_beta   90.00
_cell.angle_gamma   90.00
#
_symmetry.space_group_name_H-M   'P 1'
#
loop_
_entity.id
_entity.type
_entity.pdbx_description
1 polymer ?
#
loop_
_entity_poly.entity_id
_entity_poly.type
_entity_poly.pdbx_seq_one_letter_code
_entity_poly.pdbx_strand_id
1 'polypeptide(L)'
;MDNLNFEPLLLVKHNSDEWHRMWGRLAQHKSNCSLPDPSVADNGGEVWEYMETVETRFLWFGKRYFHCFRHRHHSATNGRIVINIPANFAFSPDDSDNAHYHYFG
;
A
#
# COMPACT_ATOMS: atom_id res chain seq x y z
N MET A 1 27.46 -15.07 -9.58
CA MET A 1 26.53 -13.95 -9.83
C MET A 1 25.17 -14.52 -9.55
N ASP A 2 24.61 -14.19 -8.39
CA ASP A 2 23.28 -14.65 -8.02
C ASP A 2 22.29 -13.93 -8.94
N ASN A 3 21.56 -14.70 -9.75
CA ASN A 3 20.38 -14.20 -10.45
C ASN A 3 19.36 -13.87 -9.37
N LEU A 4 19.35 -12.62 -8.91
CA LEU A 4 18.25 -12.06 -8.13
C LEU A 4 17.04 -12.03 -9.06
N ASN A 5 16.30 -13.14 -9.10
CA ASN A 5 14.95 -13.16 -9.66
C ASN A 5 14.10 -12.31 -8.71
N PHE A 6 13.97 -11.02 -9.03
CA PHE A 6 13.02 -10.17 -8.33
C PHE A 6 11.62 -10.58 -8.78
N GLU A 7 10.82 -11.10 -7.84
CA GLU A 7 9.40 -11.32 -8.07
C GLU A 7 8.73 -9.99 -8.46
N PRO A 8 7.79 -10.00 -9.42
CA PRO A 8 7.13 -8.77 -9.83
C PRO A 8 6.29 -8.20 -8.70
N LEU A 9 6.28 -6.87 -8.56
CA LEU A 9 5.42 -6.18 -7.62
C LEU A 9 4.01 -6.03 -8.19
N LEU A 10 3.00 -6.42 -7.44
CA LEU A 10 1.62 -6.09 -7.76
C LEU A 10 1.31 -4.67 -7.28
N LEU A 11 1.03 -3.76 -8.21
CA LEU A 11 0.76 -2.35 -7.92
C LEU A 11 -0.67 -1.97 -8.33
N VAL A 12 -1.31 -1.16 -7.50
CA VAL A 12 -2.56 -0.50 -7.87
C VAL A 12 -2.25 0.59 -8.91
N LYS A 13 -3.06 0.66 -9.96
CA LYS A 13 -2.96 1.67 -11.02
C LYS A 13 -3.25 3.06 -10.44
N HIS A 14 -2.41 4.02 -10.78
CA HIS A 14 -2.59 5.40 -10.33
C HIS A 14 -3.95 5.96 -10.79
N ASN A 15 -4.66 6.65 -9.90
CA ASN A 15 -6.01 7.21 -10.11
C ASN A 15 -7.14 6.18 -10.38
N SER A 16 -6.95 4.90 -10.11
CA SER A 16 -8.06 3.96 -10.11
C SER A 16 -8.98 4.17 -8.88
N ASP A 17 -10.16 3.57 -8.89
CA ASP A 17 -11.05 3.61 -7.72
C ASP A 17 -10.38 2.99 -6.48
N GLU A 18 -9.62 1.90 -6.67
CA GLU A 18 -8.86 1.29 -5.57
C GLU A 18 -7.76 2.21 -5.06
N TRP A 19 -7.09 2.97 -5.95
CA TRP A 19 -6.07 3.95 -5.57
C TRP A 19 -6.65 4.97 -4.60
N HIS A 20 -7.74 5.63 -4.98
CA HIS A 20 -8.39 6.63 -4.13
C HIS A 20 -8.89 6.04 -2.81
N ARG A 21 -9.42 4.81 -2.86
CA ARG A 21 -9.88 4.10 -1.67
C ARG A 21 -8.74 3.80 -0.70
N MET A 22 -7.61 3.26 -1.17
CA MET A 22 -6.50 2.86 -0.29
C MET A 22 -5.86 4.08 0.39
N TRP A 23 -5.68 5.19 -0.34
CA TRP A 23 -5.18 6.44 0.23
C TRP A 23 -6.17 7.08 1.22
N GLY A 24 -7.48 7.05 0.90
CA GLY A 24 -8.51 7.52 1.83
C GLY A 24 -8.57 6.70 3.13
N ARG A 25 -8.39 5.38 3.05
CA ARG A 25 -8.29 4.50 4.22
C ARG A 25 -7.03 4.73 5.03
N LEU A 26 -5.89 4.97 4.37
CA LEU A 26 -4.63 5.32 5.03
C LEU A 26 -4.78 6.63 5.83
N ALA A 27 -5.38 7.65 5.24
CA ALA A 27 -5.63 8.94 5.91
C ALA A 27 -6.49 8.80 7.18
N GLN A 28 -7.42 7.84 7.21
CA GLN A 28 -8.27 7.56 8.37
C GLN A 28 -7.60 6.65 9.42
N HIS A 29 -6.38 6.17 9.19
CA HIS A 29 -5.69 5.31 10.13
C HIS A 29 -5.37 6.04 11.43
N LYS A 30 -5.47 5.35 12.57
CA LYS A 30 -5.26 5.92 13.92
C LYS A 30 -3.94 6.68 14.08
N SER A 31 -2.90 6.27 13.36
CA SER A 31 -1.58 6.93 13.39
C SER A 31 -1.61 8.31 12.73
N ASN A 32 -2.58 8.59 11.86
CA ASN A 32 -2.63 9.80 11.04
C ASN A 32 -3.67 10.81 11.58
N CYS A 33 -4.52 10.42 12.54
CA CYS A 33 -5.65 11.22 13.02
C CYS A 33 -5.28 12.60 13.57
N SER A 34 -4.07 12.75 14.13
CA SER A 34 -3.60 14.01 14.70
C SER A 34 -2.72 14.83 13.75
N LEU A 35 -2.59 14.41 12.49
CA LEU A 35 -1.74 15.08 11.51
C LEU A 35 -2.49 16.19 10.78
N PRO A 36 -1.80 17.30 10.42
CA PRO A 36 -2.41 18.38 9.62
C PRO A 36 -2.90 17.92 8.26
N ASP A 37 -2.14 17.05 7.59
CA ASP A 37 -2.54 16.35 6.37
C ASP A 37 -2.34 14.83 6.57
N PRO A 38 -3.39 14.11 7.00
CA PRO A 38 -3.31 12.68 7.28
C PRO A 38 -2.98 11.80 6.06
N SER A 39 -3.24 12.30 4.85
CA SER A 39 -3.04 11.54 3.61
C SER A 39 -1.58 11.56 3.15
N VAL A 40 -0.88 12.67 3.41
CA VAL A 40 0.54 12.85 3.09
C VAL A 40 1.42 12.42 4.27
N ALA A 41 1.00 12.81 5.48
CA ALA A 41 1.75 12.64 6.73
C ALA A 41 3.16 13.26 6.73
N ASP A 42 3.34 14.38 6.03
CA ASP A 42 4.65 15.05 5.89
C ASP A 42 5.31 15.28 7.26
N ASN A 43 6.52 14.74 7.40
CA ASN A 43 7.41 14.98 8.51
C ASN A 43 8.83 15.28 8.00
N GLY A 44 9.09 16.55 7.71
CA GLY A 44 10.41 17.00 7.26
C GLY A 44 10.74 16.57 5.83
N GLY A 45 9.73 16.50 4.95
CA GLY A 45 9.86 16.06 3.56
C GLY A 45 9.72 14.56 3.35
N GLU A 46 9.60 13.79 4.44
CA GLU A 46 9.26 12.38 4.40
C GLU A 46 7.75 12.21 4.41
N VAL A 47 7.23 11.42 3.47
CA VAL A 47 5.79 11.18 3.28
C VAL A 47 5.50 9.68 3.17
N TRP A 48 4.22 9.32 3.12
CA TRP A 48 3.83 7.95 2.81
C TRP A 48 4.28 7.51 1.42
N GLU A 49 4.87 6.32 1.37
CA GLU A 49 5.26 5.61 0.16
C GLU A 49 4.36 4.39 -0.02
N TYR A 50 3.73 4.26 -1.18
CA TYR A 50 3.03 3.03 -1.55
C TYR A 50 4.06 2.04 -2.12
N MET A 51 4.17 0.88 -1.49
CA MET A 51 5.23 -0.09 -1.79
C MET A 51 4.76 -1.17 -2.75
N GLU A 52 3.68 -1.87 -2.40
CA GLU A 52 3.17 -3.02 -3.13
C GLU A 52 1.78 -3.43 -2.63
N THR A 53 1.16 -4.38 -3.32
CA THR A 53 0.01 -5.15 -2.84
C THR A 53 0.40 -6.60 -2.63
N VAL A 54 0.18 -7.13 -1.44
CA VAL A 54 0.50 -8.53 -1.10
C VAL A 54 -0.76 -9.41 -1.08
N GLU A 55 -0.65 -10.64 -1.62
CA GLU A 55 -1.66 -11.69 -1.49
C GLU A 55 -1.45 -12.47 -0.18
N THR A 56 -2.46 -12.50 0.68
CA THR A 56 -2.51 -13.37 1.85
C THR A 56 -3.58 -14.44 1.65
N ARG A 57 -3.24 -15.70 1.90
CA ARG A 57 -4.18 -16.83 1.86
C ARG A 57 -4.67 -17.18 3.25
N PHE A 58 -5.97 -17.27 3.42
CA PHE A 58 -6.60 -17.78 4.64
C PHE A 58 -7.21 -19.14 4.35
N LEU A 59 -6.89 -20.16 5.17
CA LEU A 59 -7.27 -21.56 4.98
C LEU A 59 -8.76 -21.78 4.63
N TRP A 60 -9.66 -20.90 5.08
CA TRP A 60 -11.11 -21.02 4.90
C TRP A 60 -11.79 -19.84 4.20
N PHE A 61 -11.07 -18.74 3.93
CA PHE A 61 -11.66 -17.49 3.42
C PHE A 61 -11.12 -17.06 2.06
N GLY A 62 -10.39 -17.94 1.37
CA GLY A 62 -9.78 -17.64 0.08
C GLY A 62 -8.62 -16.64 0.20
N LYS A 63 -8.38 -15.92 -0.90
CA LYS A 63 -7.33 -14.92 -1.03
C LYS A 63 -7.83 -13.56 -0.53
N ARG A 64 -6.95 -12.81 0.12
CA ARG A 64 -7.15 -11.39 0.42
C ARG A 64 -5.93 -10.60 0.00
N TYR A 65 -6.14 -9.35 -0.37
CA TYR A 65 -5.09 -8.44 -0.79
C TYR A 65 -4.93 -7.31 0.23
N PHE A 66 -3.69 -6.92 0.49
CA PHE A 66 -3.35 -5.81 1.36
C PHE A 66 -2.38 -4.87 0.67
N HIS A 67 -2.68 -3.57 0.69
CA HIS A 67 -1.79 -2.52 0.18
C HIS A 67 -0.83 -2.09 1.27
N CYS A 68 0.47 -2.23 1.00
CA CYS A 68 1.54 -1.94 1.93
C CYS A 68 2.01 -0.49 1.75
N PHE A 69 1.86 0.29 2.81
CA PHE A 69 2.37 1.66 2.90
C PHE A 69 3.52 1.74 3.88
N ARG A 70 4.55 2.51 3.54
CA ARG A 70 5.71 2.78 4.38
C ARG A 70 5.85 4.26 4.62
N HIS A 71 6.17 4.63 5.85
CA HIS A 71 6.65 5.96 6.18
C HIS A 71 7.99 5.80 6.88
N ARG A 72 9.05 6.46 6.38
CA ARG A 72 10.42 6.26 6.89
C ARG A 72 10.65 6.95 8.23
N HIS A 73 10.00 8.09 8.44
CA HIS A 73 10.12 8.86 9.68
C HIS A 73 8.79 9.49 10.10
N HIS A 74 7.84 8.69 10.61
CA HIS A 74 6.48 9.16 10.90
C HIS A 74 6.42 9.86 12.26
N SER A 75 5.76 11.03 12.31
CA SER A 75 5.70 11.88 13.50
C SER A 75 5.07 11.19 14.72
N ALA A 76 3.98 10.42 14.52
CA ALA A 76 3.31 9.70 15.61
C ALA A 76 4.17 8.60 16.29
N THR A 77 5.12 8.01 15.57
CA THR A 77 5.99 6.94 16.11
C THR A 77 7.45 7.38 16.26
N ASN A 78 7.78 8.61 15.86
CA ASN A 78 9.13 9.16 15.78
C ASN A 78 10.12 8.23 15.05
N GLY A 79 9.66 7.57 13.98
CA GLY A 79 10.43 6.51 13.31
C GLY A 79 9.66 5.82 12.19
N ARG A 80 10.26 4.74 11.65
CA ARG A 80 9.68 3.98 10.55
C ARG A 80 8.39 3.28 10.99
N ILE A 81 7.36 3.34 10.15
CA ILE A 81 6.11 2.59 10.31
C ILE A 81 5.71 1.97 8.97
N VAL A 82 5.08 0.80 9.04
CA VAL A 82 4.46 0.12 7.90
C VAL A 82 2.99 -0.13 8.25
N ILE A 83 2.09 0.22 7.34
CA ILE A 83 0.65 0.03 7.48
C ILE A 83 0.15 -0.79 6.30
N ASN A 84 -0.62 -1.83 6.62
CA ASN A 84 -1.31 -2.65 5.62
C ASN A 84 -2.78 -2.26 5.58
N ILE A 85 -3.24 -1.75 4.45
CA ILE A 85 -4.64 -1.41 4.21
C ILE A 85 -5.30 -2.56 3.44
N PRO A 86 -6.42 -3.12 3.93
CA PRO A 86 -7.11 -4.17 3.20
C PRO A 86 -7.70 -3.62 1.90
N ALA A 87 -7.43 -4.32 0.80
CA ALA A 87 -8.02 -4.03 -0.49
C ALA A 87 -9.55 -4.16 -0.45
N ASN A 88 -10.23 -3.61 -1.45
CA ASN A 88 -11.64 -3.91 -1.68
C ASN A 88 -11.86 -5.42 -1.84
N PHE A 89 -13.01 -5.91 -1.37
CA PHE A 89 -13.38 -7.32 -1.55
C PHE A 89 -13.50 -7.72 -3.03
N ALA A 90 -13.83 -6.75 -3.90
CA ALA A 90 -13.89 -6.94 -5.34
C ALA A 90 -12.54 -6.69 -6.05
N PHE A 91 -11.48 -6.32 -5.32
CA PHE A 91 -10.17 -6.10 -5.92
C PHE A 91 -9.64 -7.39 -6.55
N SER A 92 -9.22 -7.29 -7.82
CA SER A 92 -8.63 -8.37 -8.58
C SER A 92 -7.34 -7.89 -9.24
N PRO A 93 -6.21 -8.62 -9.13
CA PRO A 93 -4.99 -8.29 -9.85
C PRO A 93 -5.13 -8.46 -11.38
N ASP A 94 -6.14 -9.21 -11.83
CA ASP A 94 -6.40 -9.45 -13.25
C ASP A 94 -7.19 -8.31 -13.90
N ASP A 95 -7.69 -7.35 -13.11
CA ASP A 95 -8.35 -6.15 -13.62
C ASP A 95 -7.32 -5.07 -13.97
N SER A 96 -7.03 -4.94 -15.27
CA SER A 96 -6.05 -3.98 -15.79
C SER A 96 -6.42 -2.50 -15.62
N ASP A 97 -7.67 -2.21 -15.27
CA ASP A 97 -8.09 -0.85 -14.91
C ASP A 97 -7.76 -0.52 -13.46
N ASN A 98 -7.50 -1.52 -12.63
CA ASN A 98 -7.20 -1.35 -11.21
C ASN A 98 -5.77 -1.72 -10.81
N ALA A 99 -5.12 -2.67 -11.50
CA ALA A 99 -3.83 -3.21 -11.09
C ALA A 99 -2.89 -3.53 -12.26
N HIS A 100 -1.60 -3.62 -11.96
CA HIS A 100 -0.57 -4.08 -12.88
C HIS A 100 0.60 -4.70 -12.13
N TYR A 101 1.33 -5.59 -12.79
CA TYR A 101 2.58 -6.14 -12.30
C TYR A 101 3.77 -5.33 -12.81
N HIS A 102 4.63 -4.88 -11.91
CA HIS A 102 5.89 -4.22 -12.24
C HIS A 102 7.05 -5.23 -12.16
N TYR A 103 7.70 -5.45 -13.30
CA TYR A 103 8.85 -6.35 -13.42
C TYR A 103 10.15 -5.53 -13.37
N PHE A 104 11.10 -5.96 -12.54
CA PHE A 104 12.44 -5.38 -12.53
C PHE A 104 13.27 -6.02 -13.65
N GLY A 105 13.82 -5.18 -14.53
CA GLY A 105 14.71 -5.58 -15.63
C GLY A 105 16.19 -5.47 -15.30
#